data_AF-A0A8J5JPZ7-F1
#
_entry.id   AF-A0A8J5JPZ7-F1
#
_cell.length_a   1.000
_cell.length_b   1.000
_cell.length_c   1.000
_cell.angle_alpha   90.00
_cell.angle_beta   90.00
_cell.angle_gamma   90.00
#
_symmetry.space_group_name_H-M   'P 1'
#
loop_
_entity.id
_entity.type
_entity.pdbx_description
1 polymer ?
#
loop_
_entity_poly.entity_id
_entity_poly.type
_entity_poly.pdbx_seq_one_letter_code
_entity_poly.pdbx_strand_id
1 'polypeptide(L)'
;MSSAFTVSSCVTVVVVSDGPVFITAFAEWSLKGCLLVWSTRLLVVTRLPLPELQHLHKTFSMTNSMLLVVDDTISRRFTSFFF
;
A
#
# COMPACT_ATOMS: atom_id res chain seq x y z
N MET A 1 25.45 18.93 22.97
CA MET A 1 24.60 18.80 21.78
C MET A 1 23.72 17.59 22.00
N SER A 2 22.48 17.79 22.47
CA SER A 2 21.56 16.69 22.76
C SER A 2 20.78 16.35 21.50
N SER A 3 21.00 15.15 20.94
CA SER A 3 20.18 14.59 19.88
C SER A 3 18.83 14.18 20.45
N ALA A 4 17.81 15.00 20.22
CA ALA A 4 16.43 14.62 20.47
C ALA A 4 16.03 13.57 19.42
N PHE A 5 15.96 12.30 19.82
CA PHE A 5 15.29 11.29 19.01
C PHE A 5 13.78 11.52 19.19
N THR A 6 13.15 12.20 18.24
CA THR A 6 11.70 12.21 18.14
C THR A 6 11.25 10.79 17.87
N VAL A 7 10.47 10.21 18.78
CA VAL A 7 9.79 8.93 18.54
C VAL A 7 8.75 9.20 17.45
N SER A 8 9.13 8.96 16.20
CA SER A 8 8.23 9.01 15.06
C SER A 8 7.35 7.76 15.10
N SER A 9 6.10 7.90 15.53
CA SER A 9 5.13 6.82 15.45
C SER A 9 4.75 6.58 13.99
N CYS A 10 5.36 5.58 13.36
CA CYS A 10 4.98 5.14 12.02
C CYS A 10 3.69 4.31 12.11
N VAL A 11 2.62 4.80 11.49
CA VAL A 11 1.35 4.05 11.40
C VAL A 11 1.39 3.19 10.14
N THR A 12 1.14 1.89 10.28
CA THR A 12 0.98 1.00 9.13
C THR A 12 -0.49 0.62 8.99
N VAL A 13 -1.09 0.94 7.85
CA VAL A 13 -2.44 0.54 7.48
C VAL A 13 -2.32 -0.68 6.57
N VAL A 14 -2.94 -1.79 6.98
CA VAL A 14 -2.98 -3.02 6.19
C VAL A 14 -4.38 -3.18 5.61
N VAL A 15 -4.46 -3.29 4.29
CA VAL A 15 -5.71 -3.48 3.55
C VAL A 15 -5.67 -4.85 2.91
N VAL A 16 -6.51 -5.77 3.40
CA VAL A 16 -6.65 -7.11 2.82
C VAL A 16 -7.96 -7.17 2.05
N SER A 17 -7.89 -7.28 0.73
CA SER A 17 -9.09 -7.36 -0.10
C SER A 17 -8.77 -7.98 -1.46
N ASP A 18 -9.72 -8.74 -1.98
CA ASP A 18 -9.73 -9.26 -3.35
C ASP A 18 -10.77 -8.54 -4.22
N GLY A 19 -11.41 -7.48 -3.67
CA GLY A 19 -12.40 -6.68 -4.38
C GLY A 19 -11.73 -5.51 -5.14
N PRO A 20 -11.64 -5.53 -6.48
CA PRO A 20 -10.94 -4.49 -7.24
C PRO A 20 -11.57 -3.10 -7.07
N VAL A 21 -12.90 -3.05 -6.93
CA VAL A 21 -13.66 -1.82 -6.66
C VAL A 21 -13.28 -1.22 -5.31
N PHE A 22 -13.14 -2.06 -4.28
CA PHE A 22 -12.79 -1.61 -2.94
C PHE A 22 -11.34 -1.08 -2.90
N ILE A 23 -10.38 -1.81 -3.47
CA ILE A 23 -8.97 -1.38 -3.49
C ILE A 23 -8.83 -0.06 -4.24
N THR A 24 -9.53 0.09 -5.38
CA THR A 24 -9.52 1.32 -6.17
C THR A 24 -10.10 2.49 -5.38
N ALA A 25 -11.30 2.33 -4.82
CA ALA A 25 -11.93 3.37 -4.01
C ALA A 25 -11.05 3.73 -2.79
N PHE A 26 -10.49 2.74 -2.11
CA PHE A 26 -9.61 2.96 -0.97
C PHE A 26 -8.36 3.76 -1.36
N ALA A 27 -7.69 3.40 -2.46
CA ALA A 27 -6.50 4.09 -2.94
C ALA A 27 -6.79 5.56 -3.28
N GLU A 28 -7.90 5.82 -3.97
CA GLU A 28 -8.32 7.19 -4.31
C GLU A 28 -8.65 8.04 -3.07
N TRP A 29 -9.42 7.46 -2.13
CA TRP A 29 -9.79 8.14 -0.89
C TRP A 29 -8.58 8.41 -0.01
N SER A 30 -7.62 7.49 -0.01
CA SER A 30 -6.39 7.63 0.77
C SER A 30 -5.47 8.74 0.24
N LEU A 31 -5.42 8.91 -1.08
CA LEU A 31 -4.72 10.04 -1.71
C LEU A 31 -5.43 11.37 -1.41
N LYS A 32 -6.76 11.42 -1.54
CA LYS A 32 -7.55 12.64 -1.30
C LYS A 32 -7.54 13.10 0.16
N GLY A 33 -7.58 12.16 1.10
CA GLY A 33 -7.68 12.44 2.53
C GLY A 33 -6.33 12.74 3.21
N CYS A 34 -5.22 12.77 2.47
CA CYS A 34 -3.85 12.86 3.01
C CYS A 34 -3.53 11.80 4.08
N LEU A 35 -4.32 10.73 4.17
CA LEU A 35 -4.16 9.66 5.16
C LEU A 35 -2.83 8.91 4.99
N LEU A 36 -2.23 8.99 3.79
CA LEU A 36 -1.01 8.29 3.39
C LEU A 36 0.18 9.21 3.08
N VAL A 37 0.21 10.42 3.65
CA VAL A 37 1.34 11.34 3.46
C VAL A 37 2.49 10.93 4.37
N TRP A 38 3.51 10.29 3.78
CA TRP A 38 4.87 9.94 4.26
C TRP A 38 5.06 9.26 5.63
N SER A 39 4.33 9.66 6.68
CA SER A 39 4.34 9.07 8.02
C SER A 39 3.49 7.80 8.15
N THR A 40 2.50 7.63 7.27
CA THR A 40 1.65 6.42 7.21
C THR A 40 2.09 5.51 6.07
N ARG A 41 2.38 4.25 6.37
CA ARG A 41 2.67 3.20 5.38
C ARG A 41 1.40 2.44 5.03
N LEU A 42 1.08 2.30 3.75
CA LEU A 42 -0.01 1.43 3.29
C LEU A 42 0.56 0.10 2.82
N LEU A 43 -0.01 -1.01 3.28
CA LEU A 43 0.23 -2.34 2.72
C LEU A 43 -1.09 -2.89 2.18
N VAL A 44 -1.18 -3.02 0.86
CA VAL A 44 -2.31 -3.68 0.19
C VAL A 44 -1.95 -5.16 -0.01
N VAL A 45 -2.80 -6.04 0.50
CA VAL A 45 -2.68 -7.50 0.33
C VAL A 45 -3.87 -7.98 -0.47
N THR A 46 -3.61 -8.63 -1.59
CA THR A 46 -4.65 -9.03 -2.54
C THR A 46 -4.24 -10.26 -3.33
N ARG A 47 -5.20 -11.03 -3.83
CA ARG A 47 -4.99 -12.12 -4.80
C ARG A 47 -5.21 -11.67 -6.24
N LEU A 48 -5.53 -10.40 -6.45
CA LEU A 48 -5.76 -9.85 -7.78
C LEU A 48 -4.47 -9.88 -8.62
N PRO A 49 -4.57 -10.27 -9.90
CA PRO A 49 -3.40 -10.29 -10.76
C PRO A 49 -2.91 -8.85 -11.02
N LEU A 50 -1.60 -8.68 -11.08
CA LEU A 50 -0.97 -7.36 -11.23
C LEU A 50 -1.55 -6.48 -12.37
N PRO A 51 -1.93 -7.03 -13.55
CA PRO A 51 -2.57 -6.23 -14.61
C PRO A 51 -3.84 -5.50 -14.15
N GLU A 52 -4.62 -6.10 -13.25
CA GLU A 52 -5.84 -5.49 -12.69
C GLU A 52 -5.54 -4.37 -11.69
N LEU A 53 -4.27 -4.18 -11.31
CA LEU A 53 -3.82 -3.16 -10.36
C LEU A 53 -2.94 -2.10 -11.03
N GLN A 54 -2.64 -2.24 -12.32
CA GLN A 54 -1.76 -1.31 -13.05
C GLN A 54 -2.33 0.12 -13.10
N HIS A 55 -3.65 0.28 -13.16
CA HIS A 55 -4.29 1.60 -13.14
C HIS A 55 -4.07 2.33 -11.81
N LEU A 56 -3.80 1.60 -10.72
CA LEU A 56 -3.51 2.16 -9.40
C LEU A 56 -2.04 2.51 -9.20
N HIS A 57 -1.15 2.13 -10.11
CA HIS A 57 0.29 2.38 -10.00
C HIS A 57 0.58 3.84 -9.71
N LYS A 58 -0.01 4.76 -10.48
CA LYS A 58 0.18 6.20 -10.30
C LYS A 58 -0.23 6.68 -8.92
N THR A 59 -1.33 6.15 -8.38
CA THR A 59 -1.83 6.48 -7.04
C THR A 59 -0.89 5.95 -5.97
N PHE A 60 -0.45 4.70 -6.09
CA PHE A 60 0.48 4.12 -5.14
C PHE A 60 1.86 4.80 -5.16
N SER A 61 2.37 5.24 -6.32
CA SER A 61 3.61 6.04 -6.44
C SER A 61 3.57 7.41 -5.78
N MET A 62 2.38 7.93 -5.49
CA MET A 62 2.25 9.21 -4.78
C MET A 62 2.13 9.02 -3.26
N THR A 63 2.26 7.79 -2.77
CA THR A 63 2.01 7.42 -1.37
C THR A 63 3.08 6.45 -0.86
N ASN A 64 3.24 6.32 0.46
CA ASN A 64 4.16 5.35 1.04
C ASN A 64 3.52 3.94 1.04
N SER A 65 3.30 3.38 -0.14
CA SER A 65 2.50 2.16 -0.36
C SER A 65 3.34 0.97 -0.80
N MET A 66 2.94 -0.20 -0.32
CA MET A 66 3.41 -1.52 -0.75
C MET A 66 2.23 -2.35 -1.20
N LEU A 67 2.44 -3.13 -2.27
CA LEU A 67 1.49 -4.10 -2.77
C LEU A 67 2.05 -5.52 -2.59
N LEU A 68 1.27 -6.39 -1.97
CA LEU A 68 1.54 -7.81 -1.82
C LEU A 68 0.46 -8.60 -2.57
N VAL A 69 0.86 -9.19 -3.69
CA VAL A 69 0.01 -10.12 -4.44
C VAL A 69 0.24 -11.53 -3.92
N VAL A 70 -0.82 -12.17 -3.42
CA VAL A 70 -0.80 -13.54 -2.89
C VAL A 70 -1.32 -14.47 -3.98
N ASP A 71 -0.47 -15.40 -4.43
CA ASP A 71 -0.87 -16.51 -5.29
C ASP A 71 -1.14 -17.75 -4.41
N ASP A 72 -2.15 -18.55 -4.78
CA ASP A 72 -2.48 -19.82 -4.10
C ASP A 72 -1.48 -20.93 -4.43
N THR A 73 -0.64 -20.72 -5.44
CA THR A 73 0.52 -21.59 -5.64
C THR A 73 1.52 -21.35 -4.51
N ILE A 74 1.98 -22.42 -3.86
CA ILE A 74 2.81 -22.42 -2.63
C ILE A 74 4.11 -21.58 -2.76
N SER A 75 4.45 -21.10 -3.95
CA SER A 75 5.39 -20.00 -4.16
C SER A 75 4.76 -18.65 -3.83
N ARG A 76 4.92 -18.21 -2.58
CA ARG A 76 4.73 -16.81 -2.18
C ARG A 76 5.71 -15.93 -2.98
N ARG A 77 5.33 -15.52 -4.18
CA ARG A 77 6.06 -14.54 -4.98
C ARG A 77 5.81 -13.18 -4.37
N PHE A 78 6.64 -12.83 -3.39
CA PHE A 78 6.68 -11.50 -2.82
C PHE A 78 7.20 -10.53 -3.88
N THR A 79 6.28 -9.92 -4.62
CA THR A 79 6.64 -8.86 -5.55
C THR A 79 6.41 -7.54 -4.82
N SER A 80 7.41 -7.13 -4.06
CA SER A 80 7.37 -5.87 -3.31
C SER A 80 7.69 -4.74 -4.26
N PHE A 81 6.66 -4.01 -4.69
CA PHE A 81 6.86 -2.75 -5.39
C PHE A 81 6.93 -1.63 -4.37
N PHE A 82 8.05 -0.93 -4.36
CA PHE A 82 8.19 0.38 -3.74
C PHE A 82 7.92 1.38 -4.85
N PHE A 83 6.84 2.13 -4.72
CA PHE A 83 6.45 3.11 -5.71
C PHE A 83 6.82 4.53 -5.29
#